data_AF-A0A1R1HZ83-F1
#
_entry.id   AF-A0A1R1HZ83-F1
#
_cell.length_a   1.000
_cell.length_b   1.000
_cell.length_c   1.000
_cell.angle_alpha   90.00
_cell.angle_beta   90.00
_cell.angle_gamma   90.00
#
_symmetry.space_group_name_H-M   'P 1'
#
loop_
_entity.id
_entity.type
_entity.pdbx_description
1 polymer ?
#
loop_
_entity_poly.entity_id
_entity_poly.type
_entity_poly.pdbx_seq_one_letter_code
_entity_poly.pdbx_strand_id
1 'polypeptide(L)'
;MPQRDQEIALLREELEMLMRERQFLLRVVGASAALIASLDSKRLPVGAVEAADVVATTINCLSEETLQDALSAVHAEIEEGSAAA
;
A
#
# COMPACT_ATOMS: atom_id res chain seq x y z
N MET A 1 33.04 1.32 21.16
CA MET A 1 33.79 2.11 20.15
C MET A 1 32.78 3.11 19.61
N PRO A 2 32.86 4.40 19.99
CA PRO A 2 31.77 5.35 19.79
C PRO A 2 31.33 5.52 18.32
N GLN A 3 32.22 5.28 17.37
CA GLN A 3 31.91 5.30 15.92
C GLN A 3 30.95 4.19 15.48
N ARG A 4 31.10 2.96 16.02
CA ARG A 4 30.18 1.86 15.73
C ARG A 4 28.78 2.11 16.27
N ASP A 5 28.70 2.69 17.46
CA ASP A 5 27.40 3.01 18.08
C ASP A 5 26.68 4.11 17.27
N GLN A 6 27.43 5.03 16.67
CA GLN A 6 26.91 6.09 15.80
C GLN A 6 26.47 5.56 14.44
N GLU A 7 27.23 4.65 13.81
CA GLU A 7 26.81 3.96 12.57
C GLU A 7 25.52 3.16 12.78
N ILE A 8 25.41 2.44 13.92
CA ILE A 8 24.20 1.69 14.26
C ILE A 8 23.00 2.63 14.43
N ALA A 9 23.19 3.80 15.04
CA ALA A 9 22.12 4.78 15.19
C ALA A 9 21.61 5.30 13.84
N LEU A 10 22.52 5.62 12.92
CA LEU A 10 22.16 6.09 11.58
C LEU A 10 21.43 5.02 10.76
N LEU A 11 21.91 3.77 10.79
CA LEU A 11 21.25 2.66 10.08
C LEU A 11 19.85 2.38 10.63
N ARG A 12 19.64 2.53 11.94
CA ARG A 12 18.31 2.39 12.54
C ARG A 12 17.34 3.46 12.05
N GLU A 13 17.80 4.71 12.01
CA GLU A 13 16.99 5.82 11.51
C GLU A 13 16.60 5.64 10.04
N GLU A 14 17.55 5.17 9.21
CA GLU A 14 17.30 4.87 7.80
C GLU A 14 16.30 3.72 7.63
N LEU A 15 16.43 2.64 8.42
CA LEU A 15 15.46 1.55 8.42
C LEU A 15 14.07 2.02 8.87
N GLU A 16 13.98 2.86 9.89
CA GLU A 16 12.69 3.41 10.33
C GLU A 16 12.04 4.29 9.25
N MET A 17 12.84 5.07 8.53
CA MET A 17 12.37 5.82 7.35
C MET A 17 11.83 4.88 6.26
N LEU A 18 12.59 3.84 5.90
CA LEU A 18 12.17 2.85 4.89
C LEU A 18 10.91 2.09 5.31
N MET A 19 10.78 1.74 6.59
CA MET A 19 9.59 1.07 7.12
C MET A 19 8.36 1.96 7.05
N ARG A 20 8.50 3.26 7.34
CA ARG A 20 7.40 4.24 7.18
C ARG A 20 6.98 4.39 5.72
N GLU A 21 7.94 4.49 4.81
CA GLU A 21 7.66 4.58 3.37
C GLU A 21 6.97 3.31 2.85
N ARG A 22 7.45 2.12 3.26
CA ARG A 22 6.80 0.84 2.95
C ARG A 22 5.33 0.85 3.41
N GLN A 23 5.05 1.33 4.62
CA GLN A 23 3.68 1.38 5.13
C GLN A 23 2.79 2.31 4.29
N PHE A 24 3.32 3.46 3.84
CA PHE A 24 2.60 4.37 2.96
C PHE A 24 2.29 3.71 1.60
N LEU A 25 3.28 3.05 1.00
CA LEU A 25 3.09 2.31 -0.26
C LEU A 25 2.06 1.19 -0.12
N LEU A 26 2.09 0.43 0.98
CA LEU A 26 1.08 -0.60 1.26
C LEU A 26 -0.34 -0.02 1.31
N ARG A 27 -0.53 1.17 1.90
CA ARG A 27 -1.84 1.85 1.91
C ARG A 27 -2.29 2.24 0.50
N VAL A 28 -1.38 2.82 -0.31
CA VAL A 28 -1.70 3.20 -1.70
C VAL A 28 -2.07 1.97 -2.54
N VAL A 29 -1.32 0.88 -2.40
CA VAL A 29 -1.59 -0.39 -3.08
C VAL A 29 -2.93 -0.98 -2.63
N GLY A 30 -3.19 -1.01 -1.33
CA GLY A 30 -4.45 -1.51 -0.78
C GLY A 30 -5.66 -0.71 -1.26
N ALA A 31 -5.53 0.62 -1.33
CA ALA A 31 -6.59 1.51 -1.79
C ALA A 31 -6.87 1.29 -3.29
N SER A 32 -5.80 1.11 -4.07
CA SER A 32 -5.89 0.76 -5.49
C SER A 32 -6.55 -0.59 -5.71
N ALA A 33 -6.23 -1.59 -4.88
CA ALA A 33 -6.85 -2.92 -4.94
C ALA A 33 -8.34 -2.88 -4.59
N ALA A 34 -8.72 -2.17 -3.52
CA ALA A 34 -10.11 -1.96 -3.16
C ALA A 34 -10.89 -1.22 -4.27
N LEU A 35 -10.27 -0.20 -4.87
CA LEU A 35 -10.85 0.50 -6.02
C LEU A 35 -11.09 -0.45 -7.19
N ILE A 36 -10.07 -1.18 -7.64
CA ILE A 36 -10.20 -2.14 -8.76
C ILE A 36 -11.28 -3.20 -8.46
N ALA A 37 -11.33 -3.73 -7.23
CA ALA A 37 -12.36 -4.68 -6.82
C ALA A 37 -13.78 -4.10 -6.85
N SER A 38 -13.93 -2.79 -6.69
CA SER A 38 -15.22 -2.09 -6.76
C SER A 38 -15.65 -1.66 -8.16
N LEU A 39 -14.75 -1.72 -9.16
CA LEU A 39 -15.04 -1.30 -10.52
C LEU A 39 -15.88 -2.34 -11.28
N ASP A 40 -16.85 -1.85 -12.05
CA ASP A 40 -17.55 -2.65 -13.06
C ASP A 40 -16.93 -2.40 -14.44
N SER A 41 -16.26 -3.42 -14.97
CA SER A 41 -15.57 -3.36 -16.26
C SER A 41 -16.50 -3.02 -17.43
N LYS A 42 -17.82 -3.26 -17.31
CA LYS A 42 -18.80 -2.91 -18.34
C LYS A 42 -19.19 -1.43 -18.34
N ARG A 43 -18.90 -0.72 -17.25
CA ARG A 43 -19.27 0.69 -17.04
C ARG A 43 -18.05 1.62 -16.98
N LEU A 44 -16.86 1.05 -17.12
CA LEU A 44 -15.61 1.81 -17.10
C LEU A 44 -15.49 2.64 -18.39
N PRO A 45 -15.22 3.96 -18.31
CA PRO A 45 -15.01 4.77 -19.50
C PRO A 45 -13.77 4.29 -20.26
N VAL A 46 -13.84 4.29 -21.60
CA VAL A 46 -12.77 3.75 -22.47
C VAL A 46 -11.39 4.33 -22.14
N GLY A 47 -11.32 5.62 -21.81
CA GLY A 47 -10.06 6.29 -21.44
C GLY A 47 -9.46 5.84 -20.11
N ALA A 48 -10.20 5.15 -19.25
CA ALA A 48 -9.70 4.61 -17.98
C ALA A 48 -9.40 3.11 -18.02
N VAL A 49 -9.77 2.42 -19.11
CA VAL A 49 -9.59 0.95 -19.24
C VAL A 49 -8.12 0.57 -19.14
N GLU A 50 -7.25 1.26 -19.89
CA GLU A 50 -5.81 0.96 -19.89
C GLU A 50 -5.18 1.21 -18.51
N ALA A 51 -5.55 2.31 -17.86
CA ALA A 51 -5.06 2.62 -16.51
C ALA A 51 -5.51 1.56 -15.49
N ALA A 52 -6.78 1.14 -15.56
CA ALA A 52 -7.30 0.08 -14.68
C ALA A 52 -6.62 -1.27 -14.95
N ASP A 53 -6.33 -1.61 -16.20
CA ASP A 53 -5.63 -2.83 -16.58
C ASP A 53 -4.19 -2.87 -16.07
N VAL A 54 -3.46 -1.74 -16.16
CA VAL A 54 -2.11 -1.61 -15.60
C VAL A 54 -2.13 -1.83 -14.09
N VAL A 55 -3.07 -1.21 -13.38
CA VAL A 55 -3.19 -1.37 -11.92
C VAL A 55 -3.55 -2.80 -11.56
N ALA A 56 -4.55 -3.40 -12.22
CA ALA A 56 -4.97 -4.79 -11.97
C ALA A 56 -3.82 -5.78 -12.23
N THR A 57 -3.10 -5.62 -13.34
CA THR A 57 -1.96 -6.47 -13.67
C THR A 57 -0.84 -6.33 -12.64
N THR A 58 -0.52 -5.10 -12.23
CA THR A 58 0.54 -4.84 -11.23
C THR A 58 0.17 -5.41 -9.86
N ILE A 59 -1.10 -5.30 -9.44
CA ILE A 59 -1.60 -5.91 -8.21
C ILE A 59 -1.48 -7.44 -8.26
N ASN A 60 -1.81 -8.05 -9.40
CA ASN A 60 -1.70 -9.50 -9.58
C ASN A 60 -0.25 -10.01 -9.58
N CYS A 61 0.75 -9.14 -9.72
CA CYS A 61 2.16 -9.50 -9.59
C CYS A 61 2.66 -9.49 -8.13
N LEU A 62 1.88 -8.98 -7.18
CA LEU A 62 2.26 -8.97 -5.77
C LEU A 62 2.19 -10.38 -5.18
N SER A 63 3.00 -10.65 -4.15
CA SER A 63 2.82 -11.85 -3.35
C SER A 63 1.51 -11.78 -2.56
N GLU A 64 0.91 -12.93 -2.28
CA GLU A 64 -0.32 -13.01 -1.47
C GLU A 64 -0.16 -12.34 -0.11
N GLU A 65 1.00 -12.53 0.55
CA GLU A 65 1.36 -11.87 1.80
C GLU A 65 1.38 -10.33 1.65
N THR A 66 2.01 -9.80 0.60
CA THR A 66 2.09 -8.35 0.37
C THR A 66 0.71 -7.76 0.07
N LEU A 67 -0.12 -8.49 -0.69
CA LEU A 67 -1.48 -8.07 -0.98
C LEU A 67 -2.33 -8.06 0.30
N GLN A 68 -2.17 -9.06 1.15
CA GLN A 68 -2.85 -9.14 2.44
C GLN A 68 -2.42 -7.99 3.37
N ASP A 69 -1.11 -7.69 3.45
CA ASP A 69 -0.58 -6.54 4.18
C ASP A 69 -1.19 -5.22 3.68
N ALA A 70 -1.25 -5.04 2.36
CA ALA A 70 -1.79 -3.83 1.73
C ALA A 70 -3.29 -3.66 2.01
N LEU A 71 -4.09 -4.72 1.89
CA LEU A 71 -5.53 -4.69 2.19
C LEU A 71 -5.81 -4.45 3.68
N SER A 72 -4.96 -5.00 4.56
CA SER A 72 -5.05 -4.78 6.00
C SER A 72 -4.72 -3.33 6.38
N ALA A 73 -3.72 -2.74 5.72
CA ALA A 73 -3.31 -1.36 5.93
C ALA A 73 -4.42 -0.34 5.59
N VAL A 74 -5.35 -0.68 4.70
CA VAL A 74 -6.49 0.19 4.34
C VAL A 74 -7.74 -0.11 5.17
N HIS A 75 -7.99 -1.38 5.52
CA HIS A 75 -9.10 -1.72 6.41
C HIS A 75 -8.97 -1.07 7.79
N ALA A 76 -7.75 -0.95 8.32
CA ALA A 76 -7.49 -0.27 9.58
C ALA A 76 -7.98 1.20 9.60
N GLU A 77 -8.00 1.87 8.45
CA GLU A 77 -8.45 3.28 8.36
C GLU A 77 -9.97 3.40 8.16
N ILE A 78 -10.61 2.41 7.53
CA ILE A 78 -12.07 2.39 7.33
C ILE A 78 -12.79 2.15 8.65
N GLU A 79 -12.24 1.31 9.54
CA GLU A 79 -12.78 1.09 10.88
C GLU A 79 -12.54 2.30 11.82
N GLU A 80 -11.37 2.96 11.76
CA GLU A 80 -11.11 4.19 12.53
C GLU A 80 -12.04 5.35 12.11
N GLY A 81 -12.41 5.43 10.83
CA GLY A 81 -13.38 6.42 10.33
C GLY A 81 -14.84 6.15 10.72
N SER A 82 -15.21 4.89 10.98
CA SER A 82 -16.58 4.50 11.37
C SER A 82 -16.87 4.70 12.87
N ALA A 83 -15.84 4.82 13.71
CA ALA A 83 -15.99 5.01 15.16
C ALA A 83 -16.24 6.47 15.58
N ALA A 84 -16.28 7.40 14.61
CA ALA A 84 -16.42 8.84 14.85
C ALA A 84 -17.77 9.45 14.41
N ALA A 85 -18.82 8.64 14.21
CA ALA A 85 -20.16 9.10 13.81
C ALA A 85 -21.26 8.66 14.79
#